data_AF-T5ACF5-F1
#
_entry.id   AF-T5ACF5-F1
#
_cell.length_a   1.000
_cell.length_b   1.000
_cell.length_c   1.000
_cell.angle_alpha   90.00
_cell.angle_beta   90.00
_cell.angle_gamma   90.00
#
_symmetry.space_group_name_H-M   'P 1'
#
loop_
_entity.id
_entity.type
_entity.pdbx_description
1 polymer ?
#
loop_
_entity_poly.entity_id
_entity_poly.type
_entity_poly.pdbx_seq_one_letter_code
_entity_poly.pdbx_strand_id
1 'polypeptide(L)'
;MAMAEKAPWESAAAHEQLFVLITGANSGVGLGTAQRLVDEFLATRPATAPLVLLATTRSAAKSRQAIRAAAVWLALEPQDALDDARAHRVKWGSSSDRHRRAHVKKTEVEGWGWEGRVQVVGAHDDDDDISPHQVLRKSTGRKHGVVDVTAEDIVRFEELGAACWRDMEELRATWEDILDRQESDRQESAKGA
;
A
#
# COMPACT_ATOMS: atom_id res chain seq x y z
N MET A 1 -29.63 18.38 18.86
CA MET A 1 -29.09 17.50 17.79
C MET A 1 -28.09 18.32 17.01
N ALA A 2 -26.80 17.96 17.02
CA ALA A 2 -25.81 18.62 16.17
C ALA A 2 -26.14 18.30 14.72
N MET A 3 -26.25 19.33 13.86
CA MET A 3 -26.38 19.11 12.42
C MET A 3 -25.16 18.33 11.94
N ALA A 4 -25.39 17.25 11.17
CA ALA A 4 -24.31 16.51 10.56
C ALA A 4 -23.55 17.47 9.63
N GLU A 5 -22.26 17.65 9.91
CA GLU A 5 -21.39 18.48 9.10
C GLU A 5 -21.37 17.94 7.66
N LYS A 6 -21.62 18.82 6.68
CA LYS A 6 -21.66 18.45 5.26
C LYS A 6 -20.32 17.84 4.87
N ALA A 7 -20.33 16.74 4.12
CA ALA A 7 -19.07 16.11 3.75
C ALA A 7 -18.26 17.02 2.79
N PRO A 8 -16.92 17.09 2.91
CA PRO A 8 -16.09 18.01 2.12
C PRO A 8 -16.21 17.86 0.60
N TRP A 9 -16.63 16.70 0.10
CA TRP A 9 -16.82 16.42 -1.33
C TRP A 9 -18.19 16.88 -1.87
N GLU A 10 -19.14 17.26 -1.02
CA GLU A 10 -20.48 17.69 -1.46
C GLU A 10 -20.50 19.06 -2.15
N SER A 11 -19.39 19.80 -2.11
CA SER A 11 -19.21 21.07 -2.83
C SER A 11 -18.67 20.89 -4.25
N ALA A 12 -18.12 19.72 -4.59
CA ALA A 12 -17.57 19.43 -5.91
C ALA A 12 -18.62 18.86 -6.87
N ALA A 13 -18.50 19.12 -8.17
CA ALA A 13 -19.40 18.53 -9.15
C ALA A 13 -19.21 17.01 -9.20
N ALA A 14 -20.29 16.24 -9.38
CA ALA A 14 -20.26 14.78 -9.28
C ALA A 14 -19.23 14.11 -10.22
N HIS A 15 -18.96 14.69 -11.39
CA HIS A 15 -17.99 14.19 -12.37
C HIS A 15 -16.52 14.47 -11.99
N GLU A 16 -16.30 15.37 -11.02
CA GLU A 16 -14.99 15.70 -10.47
C GLU A 16 -14.66 14.87 -9.23
N GLN A 17 -15.65 14.19 -8.65
CA GLN A 17 -15.46 13.34 -7.47
C GLN A 17 -14.97 11.95 -7.90
N LEU A 18 -13.86 11.48 -7.31
CA LEU A 18 -13.37 10.12 -7.49
C LEU A 18 -13.42 9.35 -6.17
N PHE A 19 -14.25 8.30 -6.11
CA PHE A 19 -14.33 7.38 -4.97
C PHE A 19 -13.67 6.05 -5.33
N VAL A 20 -12.71 5.61 -4.52
CA VAL A 20 -12.06 4.31 -4.70
C VAL A 20 -12.07 3.52 -3.40
N LEU A 21 -12.68 2.34 -3.42
CA LEU A 21 -12.65 1.36 -2.33
C LEU A 21 -11.48 0.40 -2.55
N ILE A 22 -10.54 0.38 -1.60
CA ILE A 22 -9.37 -0.49 -1.66
C ILE A 22 -9.41 -1.43 -0.47
N THR A 23 -9.55 -2.73 -0.76
CA THR A 23 -9.49 -3.79 0.25
C THR A 23 -8.04 -4.22 0.46
N GLY A 24 -7.66 -4.55 1.69
CA GLY A 24 -6.27 -4.97 1.98
C GLY A 24 -5.23 -3.85 1.83
N ALA A 25 -5.65 -2.58 1.86
CA ALA A 25 -4.82 -1.39 1.66
C ALA A 25 -3.74 -1.14 2.74
N ASN A 26 -3.53 -2.08 3.66
CA ASN A 26 -2.55 -1.94 4.74
C ASN A 26 -1.11 -2.22 4.28
N SER A 27 -0.90 -2.85 3.12
CA SER A 27 0.42 -3.21 2.60
C SER A 27 0.36 -3.76 1.18
N GLY A 28 1.51 -3.89 0.51
CA GLY A 28 1.63 -4.60 -0.77
C GLY A 28 0.83 -3.94 -1.88
N VAL A 29 0.18 -4.74 -2.72
CA VAL A 29 -0.60 -4.26 -3.87
C VAL A 29 -1.65 -3.23 -3.45
N GLY A 30 -2.41 -3.47 -2.38
CA GLY A 30 -3.43 -2.51 -1.93
C GLY A 30 -2.86 -1.15 -1.51
N LEU A 31 -1.65 -1.10 -0.94
CA LEU A 31 -0.97 0.15 -0.63
C LEU A 31 -0.43 0.82 -1.90
N GLY A 32 0.24 0.06 -2.77
CA GLY A 32 0.77 0.56 -4.04
C GLY A 32 -0.32 1.11 -4.96
N THR A 33 -1.48 0.46 -5.01
CA THR A 33 -2.67 0.95 -5.72
C THR A 33 -3.15 2.28 -5.15
N ALA A 34 -3.21 2.43 -3.82
CA ALA A 34 -3.59 3.69 -3.19
C ALA A 34 -2.60 4.82 -3.54
N GLN A 35 -1.29 4.54 -3.47
CA GLN A 35 -0.23 5.50 -3.81
C GLN A 35 -0.31 5.93 -5.28
N ARG A 36 -0.37 4.96 -6.20
CA ARG A 36 -0.47 5.24 -7.64
C ARG A 36 -1.71 6.05 -7.99
N LEU A 37 -2.85 5.78 -7.33
CA LEU A 37 -4.07 6.55 -7.50
C LEU A 37 -3.93 7.99 -6.99
N VAL A 38 -3.24 8.22 -5.88
CA VAL A 38 -2.95 9.57 -5.38
C VAL A 38 -2.07 10.31 -6.39
N ASP A 39 -0.96 9.70 -6.83
CA ASP A 39 -0.02 10.33 -7.76
C ASP A 39 -0.68 10.69 -9.09
N GLU A 40 -1.41 9.74 -9.68
CA GLU A 40 -2.13 9.95 -10.94
C GLU A 40 -3.21 11.01 -10.78
N PHE A 41 -3.95 11.00 -9.67
CA PHE A 41 -4.99 12.01 -9.41
C PHE A 41 -4.39 13.41 -9.29
N LEU A 42 -3.29 13.57 -8.55
CA LEU A 42 -2.60 14.86 -8.42
C LEU A 42 -2.00 15.34 -9.75
N ALA A 43 -1.56 14.41 -10.60
CA ALA A 43 -1.00 14.74 -11.91
C ALA A 43 -2.08 15.10 -12.97
N THR A 44 -3.28 14.53 -12.86
CA THR A 44 -4.29 14.59 -13.94
C THR A 44 -5.58 15.33 -13.58
N ARG A 45 -5.82 15.62 -12.30
CA ARG A 45 -7.06 16.27 -11.83
C ARG A 45 -6.79 17.66 -11.25
N PRO A 46 -7.77 18.57 -11.32
CA PRO A 46 -7.67 19.88 -10.68
C PRO A 46 -7.42 19.75 -9.16
N ALA A 47 -6.63 20.66 -8.59
CA ALA A 47 -6.33 20.68 -7.15
C ALA A 47 -7.56 20.86 -6.25
N THR A 48 -8.67 21.33 -6.82
CA THR A 48 -9.97 21.48 -6.14
C THR A 48 -10.85 20.23 -6.22
N ALA A 49 -10.49 19.25 -7.05
CA ALA A 49 -11.26 18.01 -7.21
C ALA A 49 -11.01 17.07 -6.02
N PRO A 50 -12.05 16.46 -5.43
CA PRO A 50 -11.88 15.57 -4.30
C PRO A 50 -11.58 14.13 -4.73
N LEU A 51 -10.47 13.59 -4.21
CA LEU A 51 -10.18 12.16 -4.18
C LEU A 51 -10.60 11.59 -2.82
N VAL A 52 -11.46 10.57 -2.83
CA VAL A 52 -11.92 9.88 -1.62
C VAL A 52 -11.48 8.41 -1.69
N LEU A 53 -10.46 8.06 -0.90
CA LEU A 53 -9.98 6.69 -0.75
C LEU A 53 -10.60 6.01 0.48
N LEU A 54 -11.31 4.91 0.26
CA LEU A 54 -11.88 4.07 1.30
C LEU A 54 -10.99 2.84 1.50
N ALA A 55 -10.02 2.94 2.40
CA ALA A 55 -9.10 1.83 2.73
C ALA A 55 -9.69 0.91 3.81
N THR A 56 -9.99 -0.34 3.42
CA THR A 56 -10.60 -1.32 4.33
C THR A 56 -9.60 -2.38 4.79
N THR A 57 -9.67 -2.69 6.08
CA THR A 57 -8.82 -3.69 6.76
C THR A 57 -9.67 -4.53 7.71
N ARG A 58 -9.09 -5.57 8.31
CA ARG A 58 -9.77 -6.50 9.25
C ARG A 58 -10.32 -5.85 10.53
N SER A 59 -10.10 -4.56 10.79
CA SER A 59 -10.73 -3.85 11.92
C SER A 59 -10.75 -2.33 11.71
N ALA A 60 -11.78 -1.65 12.23
CA ALA A 60 -11.93 -0.20 12.11
C ALA A 60 -10.76 0.61 12.70
N ALA A 61 -10.15 0.14 13.80
CA ALA A 61 -8.96 0.77 14.40
C ALA A 61 -7.74 0.69 13.46
N LYS A 62 -7.50 -0.49 12.87
CA LYS A 62 -6.43 -0.71 11.89
C LYS A 62 -6.63 0.10 10.60
N SER A 63 -7.87 0.25 10.13
CA SER A 63 -8.17 1.07 8.95
C SER A 63 -7.83 2.54 9.19
N ARG A 64 -8.22 3.12 10.33
CA ARG A 64 -7.89 4.52 10.67
C ARG A 64 -6.38 4.77 10.81
N GLN A 65 -5.64 3.76 11.26
CA GLN A 65 -4.22 3.87 11.59
C GLN A 65 -3.31 3.63 10.37
N ALA A 66 -3.68 2.68 9.49
CA ALA A 66 -2.99 2.41 8.23
C ALA A 66 -3.01 3.64 7.29
N ILE A 67 -4.15 4.32 7.20
CA ILE A 67 -4.34 5.52 6.36
C ILE A 67 -3.43 6.68 6.81
N ARG A 68 -3.11 6.79 8.11
CA ARG A 68 -2.42 7.96 8.67
C ARG A 68 -0.91 7.85 8.75
N ALA A 69 -0.34 6.66 8.91
CA ALA A 69 1.08 6.51 9.28
C ALA A 69 1.98 6.05 8.13
N ALA A 70 1.65 4.95 7.45
CA ALA A 70 2.55 4.35 6.46
C ALA A 70 2.45 5.03 5.08
N ALA A 71 1.24 5.31 4.62
CA ALA A 71 1.02 5.95 3.33
C ALA A 71 1.49 7.42 3.32
N VAL A 72 1.23 8.16 4.41
CA VAL A 72 1.67 9.55 4.57
C VAL A 72 3.19 9.64 4.71
N TRP A 73 3.82 8.72 5.45
CA TRP A 73 5.29 8.68 5.54
C TRP A 73 5.93 8.40 4.18
N LEU A 74 5.49 7.36 3.46
CA LEU A 74 6.02 7.07 2.12
C LEU A 74 5.78 8.21 1.11
N ALA A 75 4.68 8.94 1.24
CA ALA A 75 4.37 10.07 0.35
C ALA A 75 5.11 11.37 0.70
N LEU A 76 5.59 11.50 1.94
CA LEU A 76 6.26 12.72 2.41
C LEU A 76 7.78 12.55 2.53
N GLU A 77 8.31 11.33 2.54
CA GLU A 77 9.75 11.16 2.64
C GLU A 77 10.48 11.48 1.33
N PRO A 78 11.64 12.15 1.42
CA PRO A 78 12.55 12.31 0.30
C PRO A 78 12.91 10.96 -0.35
N GLN A 79 12.97 10.93 -1.68
CA GLN A 79 13.25 9.72 -2.45
C GLN A 79 14.62 9.11 -2.10
N ASP A 80 15.63 9.94 -1.83
CA ASP A 80 16.96 9.50 -1.41
C ASP A 80 16.94 8.77 -0.07
N ALA A 81 16.17 9.27 0.91
CA ALA A 81 15.97 8.58 2.19
C ALA A 81 15.29 7.20 2.01
N LEU A 82 14.35 7.09 1.07
CA LEU A 82 13.70 5.81 0.74
C LEU A 82 14.65 4.85 0.02
N ASP A 83 15.50 5.37 -0.85
CA ASP A 83 16.49 4.58 -1.60
C ASP A 83 17.60 4.06 -0.67
N ASP A 84 18.11 4.90 0.22
CA ASP A 84 19.09 4.53 1.25
C ASP A 84 18.53 3.44 2.19
N ALA A 85 17.28 3.58 2.59
CA ALA A 85 16.57 2.57 3.38
C ALA A 85 16.16 1.32 2.57
N ARG A 86 16.38 1.32 1.25
CA ARG A 86 15.91 0.31 0.29
C ARG A 86 14.43 -0.04 0.48
N ALA A 87 13.62 1.00 0.68
CA ALA A 87 12.23 0.89 1.10
C ALA A 87 11.37 0.00 0.17
N HIS A 88 11.72 -0.07 -1.12
CA HIS A 88 11.09 -0.93 -2.12
C HIS A 88 11.19 -2.45 -1.84
N ARG A 89 12.14 -2.90 -1.02
CA ARG A 89 12.25 -4.31 -0.62
C ARG A 89 11.59 -4.62 0.72
N VAL A 90 10.99 -3.62 1.36
CA VAL A 90 10.48 -3.73 2.71
C VAL A 90 8.96 -3.66 2.71
N LYS A 91 8.34 -4.59 3.42
CA LYS A 91 6.91 -4.45 3.75
C LYS A 91 6.78 -3.52 4.94
N TRP A 92 6.38 -2.28 4.70
CA TRP A 92 6.08 -1.32 5.76
C TRP A 92 4.69 -1.56 6.34
N GLY A 93 4.60 -1.54 7.66
CA GLY A 93 3.35 -1.59 8.43
C GLY A 93 3.27 -0.40 9.38
N SER A 94 2.07 -0.20 9.94
CA SER A 94 1.88 0.75 11.04
C SER A 94 1.95 0.03 12.38
N SER A 95 2.56 0.67 13.38
CA SER A 95 2.62 0.23 14.77
C SER A 95 2.29 1.39 15.72
N SER A 96 1.98 1.09 16.98
CA SER A 96 1.84 2.11 18.02
C SER A 96 2.27 1.60 19.39
N ASP A 97 2.76 2.52 20.22
CA ASP A 97 3.22 2.23 21.58
C ASP A 97 2.13 2.48 22.65
N ARG A 98 2.46 2.15 23.90
CA ARG A 98 1.56 2.35 25.06
C ARG A 98 1.25 3.83 25.33
N HIS A 99 2.03 4.74 24.77
CA HIS A 99 1.81 6.19 24.81
C HIS A 99 1.00 6.71 23.63
N ARG A 100 0.47 5.81 22.77
CA ARG A 100 -0.31 6.12 21.57
C ARG A 100 0.48 6.87 20.50
N ARG A 101 1.82 6.77 20.51
CA ARG A 101 2.63 7.28 19.41
C ARG A 101 2.58 6.29 18.26
N ALA A 102 2.35 6.79 17.06
CA ALA A 102 2.32 5.99 15.85
C ALA A 102 3.72 5.89 15.24
N HIS A 103 4.00 4.73 14.66
CA HIS A 103 5.30 4.39 14.10
C HIS A 103 5.12 3.68 12.76
N VAL A 104 6.03 3.91 11.82
CA VAL A 104 6.17 3.10 10.61
C VAL A 104 7.22 2.03 10.88
N LYS A 105 6.86 0.77 10.67
CA LYS A 105 7.69 -0.37 11.08
C LYS A 105 7.81 -1.38 9.96
N LYS A 106 9.03 -1.90 9.74
CA LYS A 106 9.26 -3.07 8.89
C LYS A 106 8.41 -4.24 9.38
N THR A 107 7.87 -5.02 8.46
CA THR A 107 7.05 -6.21 8.76
C THR A 107 7.67 -7.41 8.08
N GLU A 108 7.88 -8.48 8.84
CA GLU A 108 8.38 -9.73 8.28
C GLU A 108 7.36 -10.37 7.35
N VAL A 109 7.85 -10.85 6.21
CA VAL A 109 7.08 -11.57 5.21
C VAL A 109 7.62 -12.99 5.11
N GLU A 110 6.72 -13.97 5.20
CA GLU A 110 7.05 -15.39 5.04
C GLU A 110 7.66 -15.64 3.66
N GLY A 111 8.78 -16.37 3.61
CA GLY A 111 9.55 -16.61 2.38
C GLY A 111 10.41 -15.44 1.89
N TRP A 112 10.27 -14.25 2.47
CA TRP A 112 11.03 -13.05 2.06
C TRP A 112 11.89 -12.45 3.18
N GLY A 113 11.51 -12.66 4.45
CA GLY A 113 12.08 -11.99 5.60
C GLY A 113 11.64 -10.52 5.67
N TRP A 114 12.52 -9.64 6.14
CA TRP A 114 12.21 -8.21 6.30
C TRP A 114 12.50 -7.38 5.05
N GLU A 115 13.53 -7.75 4.28
CA GLU A 115 14.14 -6.91 3.23
C GLU A 115 14.56 -7.73 1.99
N GLY A 116 14.13 -8.98 1.88
CA GLY A 116 14.55 -9.89 0.82
C GLY A 116 16.03 -10.24 0.89
N ARG A 117 16.53 -10.43 2.11
CA ARG A 117 17.90 -10.86 2.43
C ARG A 117 17.87 -11.79 3.63
N VAL A 118 18.76 -12.78 3.64
CA VAL A 118 18.98 -13.64 4.79
C VAL A 118 19.51 -12.79 5.94
N GLN A 119 18.92 -12.94 7.13
CA GLN A 119 19.39 -12.24 8.32
C GLN A 119 20.67 -12.89 8.83
N VAL A 120 21.63 -12.06 9.23
CA VAL A 120 22.78 -12.53 9.98
C VAL A 120 22.29 -12.94 11.37
N VAL A 121 22.69 -14.11 11.85
CA VAL A 121 22.30 -14.63 13.17
C VAL A 121 22.71 -13.61 14.25
N GLY A 122 21.74 -13.14 15.03
CA GLY A 122 21.94 -12.12 16.08
C GLY A 122 21.69 -10.66 15.64
N ALA A 123 21.50 -10.39 14.34
CA ALA A 123 21.29 -9.03 13.83
C ALA A 123 19.83 -8.53 13.97
N HIS A 124 18.91 -9.30 14.57
CA HIS A 124 17.54 -8.86 14.82
C HIS A 124 17.47 -7.64 15.76
N ASP A 125 18.52 -7.42 16.55
CA ASP A 125 18.63 -6.33 17.53
C ASP A 125 19.58 -5.18 17.10
N ASP A 126 20.24 -5.29 15.92
CA ASP A 126 21.17 -4.27 15.40
C ASP A 126 20.49 -3.18 14.54
N ASP A 127 19.20 -3.31 14.25
CA ASP A 127 18.45 -2.38 13.38
C ASP A 127 18.00 -1.12 14.16
N ASP A 128 18.78 -0.03 14.05
CA ASP A 128 18.46 1.43 14.10
C ASP A 128 17.34 1.97 15.02
N ASP A 129 16.93 1.25 16.06
CA ASP A 129 15.84 1.71 16.94
C ASP A 129 16.36 2.63 18.06
N ILE A 130 16.45 3.93 17.76
CA ILE A 130 16.70 5.00 18.74
C ILE A 130 15.39 5.36 19.49
N SER A 131 14.25 4.72 19.18
CA SER A 131 13.00 5.06 19.87
C SER A 131 13.09 4.70 21.36
N PRO A 132 12.61 5.56 22.28
CA PRO A 132 12.74 5.36 23.73
C PRO A 132 12.12 4.05 24.27
N HIS A 133 11.38 3.32 23.44
CA HIS A 133 10.60 2.16 23.82
C HIS A 133 10.91 0.90 23.01
N GLN A 134 11.92 0.93 22.12
CA GLN A 134 12.36 -0.23 21.34
C GLN A 134 11.23 -0.86 20.47
N VAL A 135 10.28 -0.03 20.03
CA VAL A 135 9.05 -0.47 19.35
C VAL A 135 9.31 -0.87 17.90
N LEU A 136 10.40 -0.38 17.31
CA LEU A 136 10.79 -0.63 15.92
C LEU A 136 11.68 -1.86 15.75
N ARG A 137 12.24 -2.42 16.84
CA ARG A 137 13.02 -3.67 16.79
C ARG A 137 12.31 -4.78 16.04
N LYS A 138 13.04 -5.47 15.15
CA LYS A 138 12.55 -6.62 14.37
C LYS A 138 12.02 -7.75 15.26
N SER A 139 12.63 -7.96 16.42
CA SER A 139 12.19 -8.95 17.42
C SER A 139 10.81 -8.64 18.04
N THR A 140 10.43 -7.36 18.15
CA THR A 140 9.21 -6.95 18.86
C THR A 140 7.97 -7.12 17.99
N GLY A 141 7.03 -7.98 18.40
CA GLY A 141 5.80 -8.24 17.64
C GLY A 141 5.98 -9.21 16.47
N ARG A 142 7.17 -9.84 16.35
CA ARG A 142 7.40 -10.96 15.42
C ARG A 142 6.48 -12.12 15.79
N LYS A 143 5.87 -12.76 14.79
CA LYS A 143 4.97 -13.91 15.01
C LYS A 143 5.77 -15.07 15.62
N HIS A 144 5.21 -15.71 16.64
CA HIS A 144 5.84 -16.85 17.29
C HIS A 144 5.98 -18.04 16.33
N GLY A 145 7.12 -18.74 16.41
CA GLY A 145 7.41 -19.92 15.59
C GLY A 145 7.82 -19.63 14.14
N VAL A 146 8.01 -18.35 13.77
CA VAL A 146 8.57 -18.00 12.45
C VAL A 146 10.06 -18.34 12.42
N VAL A 147 10.49 -19.01 11.36
CA VAL A 147 11.88 -19.36 11.08
C VAL A 147 12.49 -18.27 10.20
N ASP A 148 13.78 -17.99 10.38
CA ASP A 148 14.49 -17.05 9.52
C ASP A 148 14.56 -17.59 8.08
N VAL A 149 14.35 -16.68 7.13
CA VAL A 149 14.33 -16.97 5.70
C VAL A 149 15.69 -17.44 5.19
N THR A 150 15.72 -18.46 4.33
CA THR A 150 16.96 -18.89 3.64
C THR A 150 17.14 -18.19 2.29
N ALA A 151 18.30 -18.38 1.65
CA ALA A 151 18.52 -17.87 0.30
C ALA A 151 17.58 -18.54 -0.71
N GLU A 152 17.32 -19.85 -0.56
CA GLU A 152 16.40 -20.60 -1.39
C GLU A 152 14.95 -20.14 -1.23
N ASP A 153 14.54 -19.78 0.00
CA ASP A 153 13.22 -19.19 0.24
C ASP A 153 13.02 -17.88 -0.54
N ILE A 154 14.02 -17.00 -0.50
CA ILE A 154 13.97 -15.72 -1.22
C ILE A 154 13.85 -15.97 -2.73
N VAL A 155 14.63 -16.90 -3.28
CA VAL A 155 14.55 -17.25 -4.71
C VAL A 155 13.15 -17.77 -5.06
N ARG A 156 12.60 -18.69 -4.26
CA ARG A 156 11.22 -19.19 -4.46
C ARG A 156 10.18 -18.07 -4.40
N PHE A 157 10.36 -17.11 -3.49
CA PHE A 157 9.48 -15.95 -3.36
C PHE A 157 9.53 -15.05 -4.59
N GLU A 158 10.73 -14.76 -5.11
CA GLU A 158 10.92 -13.96 -6.32
C GLU A 158 10.36 -14.67 -7.57
N GLU A 159 10.56 -15.98 -7.70
CA GLU A 159 9.98 -16.80 -8.78
C GLU A 159 8.46 -16.79 -8.75
N LEU A 160 7.86 -16.96 -7.56
CA LEU A 160 6.41 -16.86 -7.37
C LEU A 160 5.90 -15.47 -7.74
N GLY A 161 6.59 -14.41 -7.28
CA GLY A 161 6.24 -13.04 -7.60
C GLY A 161 6.27 -12.77 -9.11
N ALA A 162 7.30 -13.26 -9.80
CA ALA A 162 7.41 -13.15 -11.25
C ALA A 162 6.32 -13.94 -11.99
N ALA A 163 5.90 -15.10 -11.47
CA ALA A 163 4.75 -15.84 -12.01
C ALA A 163 3.45 -15.06 -11.84
N CYS A 164 3.15 -14.59 -10.62
CA CYS A 164 1.96 -13.77 -10.36
C CYS A 164 1.93 -12.50 -11.22
N TRP A 165 3.08 -11.85 -11.44
CA TRP A 165 3.17 -10.69 -12.33
C TRP A 165 2.77 -11.02 -13.76
N ARG A 166 3.25 -12.15 -14.31
CA ARG A 166 2.87 -12.61 -15.65
C ARG A 166 1.36 -12.86 -15.76
N ASP A 167 0.77 -13.50 -14.76
CA ASP A 167 -0.67 -13.76 -14.72
C ASP A 167 -1.48 -12.44 -14.66
N MET A 168 -1.02 -11.45 -13.87
CA MET A 168 -1.64 -10.13 -13.81
C MET A 168 -1.53 -9.38 -15.14
N GLU A 169 -0.41 -9.51 -15.85
CA GLU A 169 -0.18 -8.86 -17.13
C GLU A 169 -1.03 -9.48 -18.25
N GLU A 170 -1.21 -10.80 -18.25
CA GLU A 170 -2.15 -11.49 -19.13
C GLU A 170 -3.59 -11.03 -18.88
N LEU A 171 -3.97 -10.90 -17.60
CA LEU A 171 -5.27 -10.38 -17.22
C LEU A 171 -5.46 -8.92 -17.68
N ARG A 172 -4.44 -8.07 -17.52
CA ARG A 172 -4.46 -6.67 -18.01
C ARG A 172 -4.71 -6.62 -19.50
N ALA A 173 -3.95 -7.38 -20.30
CA ALA A 173 -4.11 -7.44 -21.75
C ALA A 173 -5.52 -7.91 -22.15
N THR A 174 -6.04 -8.93 -21.47
CA THR A 174 -7.40 -9.43 -21.68
C THR A 174 -8.45 -8.34 -21.42
N TRP A 175 -8.28 -7.54 -20.37
CA TRP A 175 -9.19 -6.45 -20.04
C TRP A 175 -9.11 -5.29 -21.03
N GLU A 176 -7.91 -4.93 -21.50
CA GLU A 176 -7.74 -3.92 -22.55
C GLU A 176 -8.51 -4.30 -23.81
N ASP A 177 -8.34 -5.55 -24.25
CA ASP A 177 -9.09 -6.12 -25.37
C ASP A 177 -10.61 -6.02 -25.20
N ILE A 178 -11.12 -6.28 -23.98
CA ILE A 178 -12.55 -6.19 -23.68
C ILE A 178 -13.02 -4.74 -23.71
N LEU A 179 -12.25 -3.82 -23.13
CA LEU A 179 -12.59 -2.40 -23.07
C LEU A 179 -12.59 -1.77 -24.46
N ASP A 180 -11.61 -2.09 -25.31
CA ASP A 180 -11.52 -1.60 -26.69
C ASP A 180 -12.71 -2.06 -27.54
N ARG A 181 -13.14 -3.31 -27.38
CA ARG A 181 -14.35 -3.85 -28.03
C ARG A 181 -15.59 -3.11 -27.57
N GLN A 182 -15.75 -2.90 -26.26
CA GLN A 182 -16.90 -2.17 -25.71
C GLN A 182 -16.94 -0.71 -26.15
N GLU A 183 -15.79 -0.05 -26.26
CA GLU A 183 -15.71 1.32 -26.76
C GLU A 183 -16.10 1.39 -28.24
N SER A 184 -15.61 0.46 -29.05
CA SER A 184 -15.97 0.33 -30.47
C SER A 184 -17.49 0.14 -30.67
N ASP A 185 -18.09 -0.81 -29.93
CA ASP A 185 -19.53 -1.09 -30.00
C ASP A 185 -20.40 0.13 -29.60
N ARG A 186 -19.95 0.90 -28.58
CA ARG A 186 -20.64 2.14 -28.15
C ARG A 186 -20.54 3.23 -29.22
N GLN A 187 -19.39 3.38 -29.87
CA GLN A 187 -19.19 4.36 -30.94
C GLN A 187 -20.01 4.02 -32.19
N GLU A 188 -20.15 2.74 -32.53
CA GLU A 188 -21.03 2.29 -33.63
C GLU A 188 -22.51 2.54 -33.31
N SER A 189 -22.95 2.18 -32.09
CA SER A 189 -24.33 2.42 -31.64
C SER A 189 -24.70 3.91 -31.63
N ALA A 190 -23.75 4.79 -31.29
CA ALA A 190 -23.97 6.25 -31.28
C ALA A 190 -23.97 6.89 -32.69
N LYS A 191 -23.37 6.24 -33.69
CA LYS A 191 -23.40 6.70 -35.10
C LYS A 191 -24.65 6.24 -35.85
N GLY A 192 -25.29 5.17 -35.39
CA GLY A 192 -26.51 4.60 -35.99
C GLY A 192 -27.84 5.13 -35.42
N ALA A 193 -27.79 5.97 -34.38
CA ALA A 193 -28.94 6.65 -33.77
C ALA A 193 -29.03 8.11 -34.23
#